data_AF-A0A7V9I3U3-F1
#
_entry.id   AF-A0A7V9I3U3-F1
#
_cell.length_a   1.000
_cell.length_b   1.000
_cell.length_c   1.000
_cell.angle_alpha   90.00
_cell.angle_beta   90.00
_cell.angle_gamma   90.00
#
_symmetry.space_group_name_H-M   'P 1'
#
loop_
_entity.id
_entity.type
_entity.pdbx_description
1 polymer ?
#
loop_
_entity_poly.entity_id
_entity_poly.type
_entity_poly.pdbx_seq_one_letter_code
_entity_poly.pdbx_strand_id
1 'polypeptide(L)' 'MRIALLATPVACALAAILPASARAHAVLAFSEPADGSVSAQAPTRVRLVFTDSVRPLSG' A
#
# COMPACT_ATOMS: atom_id res chain seq x y z
N MET A 1 -41.46 -0.94 10.82
CA MET A 1 -40.64 -1.87 10.02
C MET A 1 -40.46 -1.50 8.54
N ARG A 2 -40.83 -0.28 8.10
CA ARG A 2 -40.69 0.17 6.70
C ARG A 2 -39.40 0.95 6.44
N ILE A 3 -38.95 1.73 7.42
CA ILE A 3 -37.72 2.54 7.36
C ILE A 3 -36.47 1.64 7.24
N ALA A 4 -36.44 0.53 7.98
CA ALA A 4 -35.34 -0.43 7.93
C ALA A 4 -35.17 -1.09 6.55
N LEU A 5 -36.25 -1.24 5.78
CA LEU A 5 -36.22 -1.86 4.45
C LEU A 5 -35.58 -0.95 3.40
N LEU A 6 -35.73 0.37 3.56
CA LEU A 6 -35.14 1.39 2.67
C LEU A 6 -33.71 1.75 3.07
N ALA A 7 -33.34 1.56 4.34
CA ALA A 7 -32.00 1.86 4.83
C ALA A 7 -30.92 0.92 4.24
N THR A 8 -31.25 -0.36 4.02
CA THR A 8 -30.33 -1.37 3.50
C THR A 8 -29.79 -1.07 2.09
N PRO A 9 -30.63 -0.79 1.07
CA PRO A 9 -30.12 -0.50 -0.27
C PRO A 9 -29.33 0.81 -0.31
N VAL A 10 -29.73 1.81 0.50
CA VAL A 10 -29.03 3.09 0.59
C VAL A 10 -27.64 2.92 1.20
N ALA A 11 -27.52 2.13 2.27
CA ALA A 11 -26.22 1.83 2.88
C ALA A 11 -25.29 1.06 1.93
N CYS A 12 -25.81 0.08 1.18
CA CYS A 12 -25.04 -0.64 0.17
C CYS A 12 -24.59 0.27 -0.98
N ALA A 13 -25.46 1.17 -1.46
CA ALA A 13 -25.12 2.13 -2.50
C ALA A 13 -24.02 3.11 -2.03
N LEU A 14 -24.10 3.61 -0.80
CA LEU A 14 -23.03 4.43 -0.23
C LEU A 14 -21.70 3.66 -0.15
N ALA A 15 -21.73 2.42 0.35
CA ALA A 15 -20.52 1.60 0.48
C ALA A 15 -19.83 1.31 -0.88
N ALA A 16 -20.59 1.25 -1.98
CA ALA A 16 -20.04 1.04 -3.32
C ALA A 16 -19.42 2.31 -3.95
N ILE A 17 -19.82 3.50 -3.50
CA ILE A 17 -19.34 4.79 -4.04
C ILE A 17 -18.05 5.22 -3.34
N LEU A 18 -17.85 4.83 -2.08
CA LEU A 18 -16.59 5.09 -1.42
C LEU A 18 -15.48 4.30 -2.13
N PRO A 19 -14.44 4.98 -2.67
CA PRO A 19 -13.28 4.27 -3.17
C PRO A 19 -12.74 3.46 -2.01
N ALA A 20 -12.82 2.14 -2.12
CA ALA A 20 -12.15 1.26 -1.18
C ALA A 20 -10.70 1.76 -1.12
N SER A 21 -10.27 2.24 0.05
CA SER A 21 -8.89 2.64 0.31
C SER A 21 -8.03 1.38 0.39
N ALA A 22 -8.09 0.55 -0.64
CA ALA A 22 -7.26 -0.60 -0.86
C ALA A 22 -5.87 -0.09 -1.24
N ARG A 23 -5.08 0.31 -0.23
CA ARG A 23 -3.64 0.45 -0.35
C ARG A 23 -3.02 -0.95 -0.43
N ALA A 24 -3.22 -1.62 -1.56
CA ALA A 24 -2.78 -3.01 -1.76
C ALA A 24 -1.32 -3.12 -2.22
N HIS A 25 -0.66 -2.00 -2.53
CA HIS A 25 0.70 -1.99 -3.05
C HIS A 25 1.68 -1.47 -1.99
N ALA A 26 2.70 -2.27 -1.71
CA ALA A 26 3.84 -1.85 -0.91
C ALA A 26 4.57 -0.71 -1.62
N VAL A 27 4.71 0.44 -0.97
CA VAL A 27 5.40 1.62 -1.53
C VAL A 27 6.81 1.68 -0.94
N LEU A 28 7.80 2.02 -1.75
CA LEU A 28 9.17 2.22 -1.25
C LEU A 28 9.18 3.46 -0.33
N ALA A 29 9.47 3.25 0.96
CA ALA A 29 9.57 4.29 1.96
C ALA A 29 11.00 4.82 2.11
N PHE A 30 12.00 3.95 1.94
CA PHE A 30 13.40 4.28 2.12
C PHE A 30 14.32 3.32 1.37
N SER A 31 15.48 3.82 0.92
CA SER A 31 16.55 3.01 0.34
C SER A 31 17.90 3.36 0.97
N GLU A 32 18.76 2.35 1.08
CA GLU A 32 20.16 2.51 1.40
C GLU A 32 21.01 1.73 0.37
N PRO A 33 21.90 2.40 -0.38
CA PRO A 33 22.11 3.85 -0.39
C PRO A 33 20.85 4.65 -0.80
N ALA A 34 20.79 5.91 -0.36
CA ALA A 34 19.66 6.79 -0.68
C ALA A 34 19.65 7.10 -2.18
N ASP A 35 18.46 7.38 -2.72
CA ASP A 35 18.34 7.83 -4.11
C ASP A 35 19.17 9.11 -4.35
N GLY A 36 19.84 9.17 -5.49
CA GLY A 36 20.79 10.24 -5.82
C GLY A 36 22.06 10.29 -4.98
N SER A 37 22.25 9.39 -4.00
CA SER A 37 23.48 9.37 -3.21
C SER A 37 24.65 8.85 -4.05
N VAL A 38 25.78 9.54 -3.94
CA VAL A 38 27.05 9.12 -4.54
C VAL A 38 27.93 8.58 -3.43
N SER A 39 28.27 7.30 -3.53
CA SER A 39 29.19 6.66 -2.59
C SER A 39 30.60 6.58 -3.20
N ALA A 40 31.61 6.91 -2.41
CA ALA A 40 33.01 6.79 -2.81
C ALA A 40 33.47 5.33 -2.95
N GLN A 41 32.72 4.39 -2.36
CA GLN A 41 32.98 2.95 -2.40
C GLN A 41 31.72 2.18 -2.79
N ALA A 42 31.91 1.04 -3.47
CA ALA A 42 30.81 0.18 -3.87
C ALA A 42 30.08 -0.40 -2.64
N PRO A 43 28.74 -0.29 -2.57
CA PRO A 43 27.98 -0.80 -1.44
C PRO A 43 28.00 -2.34 -1.44
N THR A 44 28.25 -2.95 -0.28
CA THR A 44 28.25 -4.41 -0.12
C THR A 44 26.84 -5.01 -0.06
N ARG A 45 25.82 -4.17 0.16
CA ARG A 45 24.41 -4.53 0.18
C ARG A 45 23.54 -3.35 -0.23
N VAL A 46 22.32 -3.65 -0.66
CA VAL A 46 21.25 -2.66 -0.85
C VAL A 46 20.11 -3.01 0.10
N ARG A 47 19.60 -2.01 0.81
CA ARG A 47 18.44 -2.18 1.70
C ARG A 47 17.28 -1.34 1.18
N LEU A 48 16.14 -2.00 0.97
CA LEU A 48 14.89 -1.37 0.57
C LEU A 48 13.87 -1.56 1.70
N VAL A 49 13.19 -0.49 2.09
CA VAL A 49 12.15 -0.51 3.11
C VAL A 49 10.84 -0.11 2.45
N PHE A 50 9.84 -0.97 2.56
CA PHE A 50 8.52 -0.73 2.02
C PHE A 50 7.53 -0.41 3.14
N THR A 51 6.48 0.33 2.80
CA THR A 51 5.38 0.67 3.72
C THR A 51 4.53 -0.53 4.11
N ASP A 52 4.65 -1.64 3.39
CA ASP A 52 3.93 -2.88 3.64
C ASP A 52 4.87 -4.09 3.47
N SER A 53 4.43 -5.25 3.93
CA SER A 53 5.16 -6.51 3.83
C SER A 53 5.33 -6.91 2.37
N VAL A 54 6.55 -7.31 2.01
CA VAL A 54 6.89 -7.83 0.68
C VAL A 54 7.33 -9.28 0.79
N ARG A 55 6.89 -10.13 -0.14
CA ARG A 55 7.43 -11.48 -0.28
C ARG A 55 8.58 -11.45 -1.29
N PRO A 56 9.81 -11.74 -0.87
CA PRO A 56 10.87 -11.97 -1.85
C PRO A 56 10.54 -13.25 -2.62
N LEU A 57 10.62 -13.20 -3.95
CA LEU A 57 10.71 -14.42 -4.75
C LEU A 57 12.11 -14.98 -4.55
N SER A 58 12.21 -16.20 -4.05
CA SER A 58 13.45 -16.97 -4.11
C SER A 58 13.64 -17.44 -5.55
N GLY A 59 14.77 -17.06 -6.17
CA GLY A 59 15.18 -17.56 -7.48
C GLY A 59 15.86 -18.93 -7.37
#